data_AF-G0IZ72-F1
#
_entry.id   AF-G0IZ72-F1
#
_cell.length_a   1.000
_cell.length_b   1.000
_cell.length_c   1.000
_cell.angle_alpha   90.00
_cell.angle_beta   90.00
_cell.angle_gamma   90.00
#
_symmetry.space_group_name_H-M   'P 1'
#
loop_
_entity.id
_entity.type
_entity.pdbx_description
1 polymer ?
#
loop_
_entity_poly.entity_id
_entity_poly.type
_entity_poly.pdbx_seq_one_letter_code
_entity_poly.pdbx_strand_id
1 'polypeptide(L)'
;MNCIEKILATYGYDGWGDLWVSLSPSFKYAGVTAFTMGISSLGVSVLRIFGLDSLAFAGLLIVFGFELVTGLARANAVKERITSVKFSRFLFKVFYYLISIAVTYLMSMSFLEQGKPTAALIFDWMHMFLVIQIVLENIVSISENLAVVQGKEKSHFVTVLQEKINQLLR
;
A
#
# COMPACT_ATOMS: atom_id res chain seq x y z
N MET A 1 17.26 -21.80 -5.50
CA MET A 1 16.80 -20.75 -4.57
C MET A 1 17.96 -19.89 -4.14
N ASN A 2 17.94 -18.62 -4.56
CA ASN A 2 18.94 -17.63 -4.18
C ASN A 2 18.76 -17.20 -2.72
N CYS A 3 19.78 -16.56 -2.12
CA CYS A 3 19.76 -16.14 -0.71
C CYS A 3 18.53 -15.30 -0.35
N ILE A 4 18.15 -14.37 -1.23
CA ILE A 4 17.00 -13.48 -1.01
C ILE A 4 15.68 -14.27 -1.06
N GLU A 5 15.54 -15.25 -1.96
CA GLU A 5 14.34 -16.10 -2.02
C GLU A 5 14.16 -16.94 -0.76
N LYS A 6 15.28 -17.38 -0.14
CA LYS A 6 15.23 -18.05 1.17
C LYS A 6 14.72 -17.12 2.26
N ILE A 7 15.13 -15.86 2.25
CA ILE A 7 14.63 -14.84 3.20
C ILE A 7 13.14 -14.57 2.95
N LEU A 8 12.71 -14.40 1.70
CA LEU A 8 11.30 -14.19 1.38
C LEU A 8 10.43 -15.37 1.84
N ALA A 9 10.93 -16.60 1.69
CA ALA A 9 10.25 -17.80 2.17
C ALA A 9 10.08 -17.83 3.70
N THR A 10 10.98 -17.23 4.50
CA THR A 10 10.79 -17.18 5.97
C THR A 10 9.61 -16.30 6.37
N TYR A 11 9.27 -15.32 5.54
CA TYR A 11 8.08 -14.50 5.71
C TYR A 11 6.85 -15.10 5.02
N GLY A 12 6.94 -16.27 4.38
CA GLY A 12 5.83 -16.92 3.70
C GLY A 12 5.48 -16.30 2.34
N TYR A 13 6.47 -15.74 1.64
CA TYR A 13 6.38 -15.36 0.24
C TYR A 13 7.03 -16.41 -0.66
N ASP A 14 6.32 -16.84 -1.71
CA ASP A 14 6.81 -17.84 -2.65
C ASP A 14 7.86 -17.28 -3.65
N GLY A 15 8.00 -15.95 -3.70
CA GLY A 15 8.98 -15.26 -4.51
C GLY A 15 8.69 -13.77 -4.64
N TRP A 16 9.46 -13.09 -5.50
CA TRP A 16 9.33 -11.65 -5.73
C TRP A 16 7.95 -11.24 -6.23
N GLY A 17 7.33 -12.04 -7.10
CA GLY A 17 5.99 -11.75 -7.62
C GLY A 17 4.93 -11.71 -6.51
N ASP A 18 4.96 -12.69 -5.59
CA ASP A 18 4.04 -12.73 -4.45
C ASP A 18 4.29 -11.55 -3.49
N LEU A 19 5.55 -11.16 -3.29
CA LEU A 19 5.87 -9.95 -2.53
C LEU A 19 5.26 -8.70 -3.18
N TRP A 20 5.49 -8.47 -4.48
CA TRP A 20 4.97 -7.30 -5.18
C TRP A 20 3.44 -7.24 -5.19
N VAL A 21 2.77 -8.37 -5.41
CA VAL A 21 1.30 -8.46 -5.35
C VAL A 21 0.77 -8.24 -3.93
N SER A 22 1.58 -8.54 -2.91
CA SER A 22 1.24 -8.27 -1.51
C SER A 22 1.43 -6.79 -1.13
N LEU A 23 2.51 -6.16 -1.61
CA LEU A 23 2.84 -4.75 -1.39
C LEU A 23 1.97 -3.80 -2.22
N SER A 24 1.56 -4.22 -3.42
CA SER A 24 0.74 -3.45 -4.34
C SER A 24 -0.39 -4.32 -4.89
N PRO A 25 -1.43 -4.60 -4.09
CA PRO A 25 -2.57 -5.40 -4.50
C PRO A 25 -3.27 -4.89 -5.76
N SER A 26 -3.20 -3.59 -6.06
CA SER A 26 -3.78 -3.03 -7.27
C SER A 26 -3.24 -3.69 -8.53
N PHE A 27 -2.01 -4.24 -8.52
CA PHE A 27 -1.38 -4.88 -9.69
C PHE A 27 -2.15 -6.08 -10.23
N LYS A 28 -3.04 -6.67 -9.41
CA LYS A 28 -3.99 -7.70 -9.87
C LYS A 28 -5.07 -7.14 -10.79
N TYR A 29 -5.25 -5.81 -10.82
CA TYR A 29 -6.37 -5.10 -11.43
C TYR A 29 -5.86 -3.89 -12.23
N ALA A 30 -5.65 -4.06 -13.54
CA ALA A 30 -5.01 -3.05 -14.38
C ALA A 30 -5.68 -1.66 -14.32
N GLY A 31 -7.02 -1.60 -14.36
CA GLY A 31 -7.77 -0.33 -14.28
C GLY A 31 -7.62 0.36 -12.92
N VAL A 32 -7.55 -0.43 -11.84
CA VAL A 32 -7.34 0.11 -10.48
C VAL A 32 -5.90 0.59 -10.31
N THR A 33 -4.91 -0.11 -10.88
CA THR A 33 -3.51 0.35 -10.85
C THR A 33 -3.34 1.71 -11.51
N ALA A 34 -3.88 1.88 -12.73
CA ALA A 34 -3.81 3.16 -13.42
C ALA A 34 -4.50 4.27 -12.62
N PHE A 35 -5.65 3.96 -12.03
CA PHE A 35 -6.38 4.90 -11.17
C PHE A 35 -5.61 5.27 -9.91
N THR A 36 -5.07 4.31 -9.15
CA THR A 36 -4.35 4.59 -7.91
C THR A 36 -3.08 5.41 -8.18
N MET A 37 -2.32 5.05 -9.22
CA MET A 37 -1.15 5.84 -9.63
C MET A 37 -1.52 7.27 -10.03
N GLY A 38 -2.60 7.45 -10.79
CA GLY A 38 -3.10 8.76 -11.19
C GLY A 38 -3.53 9.61 -9.99
N ILE A 39 -4.33 9.04 -9.08
CA ILE A 39 -4.79 9.71 -7.87
C ILE A 39 -3.61 10.04 -6.95
N SER A 40 -2.63 9.15 -6.79
CA SER A 40 -1.44 9.43 -5.98
C SER A 40 -0.64 10.60 -6.55
N SER A 41 -0.43 10.64 -7.88
CA SER A 41 0.28 11.74 -8.53
C SER A 41 -0.41 13.09 -8.35
N LEU A 42 -1.74 13.14 -8.58
CA LEU A 42 -2.53 14.37 -8.40
C LEU A 42 -2.68 14.75 -6.92
N GLY A 43 -2.80 13.75 -6.05
CA GLY A 43 -3.02 13.91 -4.62
C GLY A 43 -1.87 14.61 -3.92
N VAL A 44 -0.63 14.46 -4.40
CA VAL A 44 0.52 15.23 -3.87
C VAL A 44 0.27 16.73 -4.00
N SER A 45 -0.27 17.17 -5.14
CA SER A 45 -0.57 18.59 -5.37
C SER A 45 -1.64 19.09 -4.40
N VAL A 46 -2.69 18.29 -4.17
CA VAL A 46 -3.76 18.62 -3.23
C VAL A 46 -3.22 18.72 -1.81
N LEU A 47 -2.52 17.70 -1.30
CA LEU A 47 -2.00 17.71 0.07
C LEU A 47 -1.06 18.88 0.32
N ARG A 48 -0.21 19.24 -0.65
CA ARG A 48 0.70 20.38 -0.54
C ARG A 48 -0.01 21.72 -0.46
N ILE A 49 -1.12 21.88 -1.18
CA ILE A 49 -1.95 23.10 -1.12
C ILE A 49 -2.62 23.24 0.25
N PHE A 50 -3.04 22.11 0.86
CA PHE A 50 -3.79 22.11 2.11
C PHE A 50 -2.94 21.86 3.38
N GLY A 51 -1.65 21.51 3.25
CA GLY A 51 -0.72 21.31 4.38
C GLY A 51 -1.09 20.13 5.30
N LEU A 52 -1.63 19.04 4.74
CA LEU A 52 -2.23 17.93 5.51
C LEU A 52 -1.25 16.79 5.85
N ASP A 53 0.06 17.06 5.89
CA ASP A 53 1.10 16.02 5.93
C ASP A 53 1.02 15.15 7.20
N SER A 54 0.79 15.77 8.36
CA SER A 54 0.62 15.06 9.64
C SER A 54 -0.67 14.23 9.70
N LEU A 55 -1.74 14.73 9.09
CA LEU A 55 -3.02 14.03 8.98
C LEU A 55 -2.94 12.85 8.00
N ALA A 56 -2.19 12.98 6.91
CA ALA A 56 -1.92 11.90 5.98
C ALA A 56 -1.16 10.75 6.66
N PHE A 57 -0.16 11.07 7.48
CA PHE A 57 0.56 10.08 8.27
C PHE A 57 -0.32 9.41 9.34
N ALA A 58 -1.17 10.16 10.05
CA ALA A 58 -2.14 9.58 10.97
C ALA A 58 -3.13 8.64 10.26
N GLY A 59 -3.61 9.04 9.08
CA GLY A 59 -4.44 8.21 8.21
C GLY A 59 -3.76 6.91 7.80
N LEU A 60 -2.46 6.95 7.47
CA LEU A 60 -1.67 5.76 7.17
C LEU A 60 -1.65 4.76 8.34
N LEU A 61 -1.42 5.22 9.57
CA LEU A 61 -1.42 4.35 10.75
C LEU A 61 -2.79 3.71 10.99
N ILE A 62 -3.86 4.48 10.82
CA ILE A 62 -5.24 4.00 10.92
C ILE A 62 -5.49 2.90 9.87
N VAL A 63 -5.03 3.12 8.64
CA VAL A 63 -5.19 2.18 7.53
C VAL A 63 -4.42 0.88 7.78
N PHE A 64 -3.21 0.91 8.36
CA PHE A 64 -2.52 -0.30 8.80
C PHE A 64 -3.30 -1.06 9.89
N GLY A 65 -3.92 -0.34 10.83
CA GLY A 65 -4.81 -0.94 11.82
C GLY A 65 -6.00 -1.65 11.18
N PHE A 66 -6.68 -1.00 10.22
CA PHE A 66 -7.79 -1.61 9.49
C PHE A 66 -7.36 -2.81 8.64
N GLU A 67 -6.22 -2.74 7.96
CA GLU A 67 -5.67 -3.86 7.20
C GLU A 67 -5.43 -5.08 8.11
N LEU A 68 -4.85 -4.87 9.30
CA LEU A 68 -4.65 -5.95 10.27
C LEU A 68 -5.98 -6.51 10.77
N VAL A 69 -6.89 -5.66 11.22
CA VAL A 69 -8.19 -6.08 11.77
C VAL A 69 -9.01 -6.83 10.73
N THR A 70 -9.09 -6.34 9.50
CA THR A 70 -9.83 -7.01 8.42
C THR A 70 -9.15 -8.29 7.96
N GLY A 71 -7.82 -8.36 7.96
CA GLY A 71 -7.08 -9.60 7.70
C GLY A 71 -7.35 -10.68 8.76
N LEU A 72 -7.38 -10.31 10.04
CA LEU A 72 -7.74 -11.22 11.14
C LEU A 72 -9.20 -11.64 11.06
N ALA A 73 -10.12 -10.70 10.78
CA ALA A 73 -11.53 -10.99 10.60
C ALA A 73 -11.77 -11.98 9.44
N ARG A 74 -11.07 -11.79 8.30
CA ARG A 74 -11.08 -12.73 7.19
C ARG A 74 -10.62 -14.12 7.62
N ALA A 75 -9.46 -14.21 8.29
CA ALA A 75 -8.93 -15.49 8.74
C ALA A 75 -9.94 -16.25 9.60
N ASN A 76 -10.65 -15.53 10.49
CA ASN A 76 -11.72 -16.11 11.29
C ASN A 76 -12.94 -16.53 10.44
N ALA A 77 -13.39 -15.70 9.49
CA ALA A 77 -14.54 -15.97 8.63
C ALA A 77 -14.36 -17.24 7.78
N VAL A 78 -13.14 -17.48 7.27
CA VAL A 78 -12.82 -18.70 6.50
C VAL A 78 -12.27 -19.86 7.35
N LYS A 79 -12.35 -19.76 8.68
CA LYS A 79 -11.82 -20.75 9.65
C LYS A 79 -10.36 -21.13 9.40
N GLU A 80 -9.58 -20.19 8.90
CA GLU A 80 -8.19 -20.39 8.57
C GLU A 80 -7.32 -20.20 9.83
N ARG A 81 -6.36 -21.10 10.07
CA ARG A 81 -5.46 -20.95 11.21
C ARG A 81 -4.60 -19.69 11.04
N ILE A 82 -4.65 -18.81 12.03
CA ILE A 82 -3.72 -17.68 12.18
C ILE A 82 -2.37 -18.28 12.57
N THR A 83 -1.39 -18.17 11.67
CA THR A 83 -0.02 -18.63 11.90
C THR A 83 0.90 -17.43 12.06
N SER A 84 2.01 -17.61 12.80
CA SER A 84 3.06 -16.60 12.94
C SER A 84 3.60 -16.14 11.58
N VAL A 85 3.70 -17.06 10.60
CA VAL A 85 4.13 -16.76 9.24
C VAL A 85 3.20 -15.75 8.56
N LYS A 86 1.87 -15.88 8.68
CA LYS A 86 0.93 -14.92 8.07
C LYS A 86 1.00 -13.56 8.73
N PHE A 87 1.14 -13.53 10.06
CA PHE A 87 1.35 -12.28 10.77
C PHE A 87 2.68 -11.62 10.37
N SER A 88 3.72 -12.42 10.12
CA SER A 88 5.01 -11.92 9.64
C SER A 88 4.92 -11.28 8.24
N ARG A 89 4.03 -11.74 7.35
CA ARG A 89 3.75 -11.07 6.06
C ARG A 89 3.24 -9.66 6.25
N PHE A 90 2.30 -9.47 7.18
CA PHE A 90 1.77 -8.15 7.51
C PHE A 90 2.87 -7.24 8.09
N LEU A 91 3.64 -7.74 9.06
CA LEU A 91 4.74 -6.96 9.65
C LEU A 91 5.80 -6.59 8.61
N PHE A 92 6.18 -7.52 7.73
CA PHE A 92 7.14 -7.27 6.67
C PHE A 92 6.63 -6.19 5.70
N LYS A 93 5.36 -6.24 5.32
CA LYS A 93 4.69 -5.21 4.51
C LYS A 93 4.78 -3.84 5.18
N VAL A 94 4.38 -3.74 6.45
CA VAL A 94 4.44 -2.47 7.22
C VAL A 94 5.88 -1.96 7.30
N PHE A 95 6.83 -2.84 7.61
CA PHE A 95 8.25 -2.50 7.66
C PHE A 95 8.76 -1.93 6.33
N TYR A 96 8.44 -2.59 5.20
CA TYR A 96 8.79 -2.12 3.86
C TYR A 96 8.23 -0.73 3.57
N TYR A 97 6.96 -0.50 3.90
CA TYR A 97 6.32 0.79 3.72
C TYR A 97 6.97 1.89 4.55
N LEU A 98 7.23 1.64 5.84
CA LEU A 98 7.88 2.60 6.73
C LEU A 98 9.30 2.96 6.25
N ILE A 99 10.08 1.98 5.79
CA ILE A 99 11.40 2.25 5.21
C ILE A 99 11.28 3.09 3.95
N SER A 100 10.36 2.75 3.04
CA SER A 100 10.20 3.48 1.77
C SER A 100 9.84 4.96 2.01
N ILE A 101 8.95 5.21 2.97
CA ILE A 101 8.56 6.55 3.41
C ILE A 101 9.73 7.28 4.08
N ALA A 102 10.44 6.61 5.00
CA ALA A 102 11.54 7.21 5.75
C ALA A 102 12.71 7.57 4.84
N VAL A 103 13.12 6.68 3.93
CA VAL A 103 14.23 6.92 3.01
C VAL A 103 13.96 8.12 2.12
N THR A 104 12.75 8.22 1.54
CA THR A 104 12.41 9.36 0.67
C THR A 104 12.38 10.69 1.44
N TYR A 105 11.85 10.69 2.67
CA TYR A 105 11.88 11.86 3.54
C TYR A 105 13.31 12.29 3.91
N LEU A 106 14.12 11.35 4.40
CA LEU A 106 15.51 11.63 4.81
C LEU A 106 16.36 12.13 3.64
N MET A 107 16.15 11.58 2.44
CA MET A 107 16.82 12.04 1.23
C MET A 107 16.41 13.47 0.85
N SER A 108 15.12 13.80 0.98
CA SER A 108 14.65 15.17 0.76
C SER A 108 15.35 16.17 1.69
N MET A 109 15.36 15.88 2.99
CA MET A 109 16.02 16.71 4.01
C MET A 109 17.53 16.83 3.75
N SER A 110 18.21 15.73 3.46
CA SER A 110 19.65 15.74 3.19
C SER A 110 20.02 16.58 1.96
N PHE A 111 19.23 16.51 0.88
CA PHE A 111 19.48 17.34 -0.30
C PHE A 111 19.18 18.82 -0.07
N LEU A 112 18.20 19.13 0.79
CA LEU A 112 17.91 20.51 1.17
C LEU A 112 19.08 21.11 1.95
N GLU A 113 19.62 20.38 2.92
CA GLU A 113 20.80 20.79 3.71
C GLU A 113 22.05 20.98 2.85
N GLN A 114 22.21 20.18 1.79
CA GLN A 114 23.30 20.29 0.82
C GLN A 114 23.12 21.45 -0.18
N GLY A 115 22.07 22.25 -0.07
CA GLY A 115 21.79 23.35 -1.01
C GLY A 115 21.40 22.87 -2.41
N LYS A 116 20.81 21.67 -2.53
CA LYS A 116 20.32 21.07 -3.79
C LYS A 116 18.79 21.04 -3.81
N PRO A 117 18.12 22.21 -3.93
CA PRO A 117 16.66 22.32 -3.74
C PRO A 117 15.85 21.51 -4.76
N THR A 118 16.32 21.38 -6.00
CA THR A 118 15.65 20.58 -7.03
C THR A 118 15.60 19.10 -6.66
N ALA A 119 16.71 18.55 -6.14
CA ALA A 119 16.75 17.16 -5.70
C ALA A 119 15.87 16.95 -4.46
N ALA A 120 15.92 17.89 -3.51
CA ALA A 120 15.05 17.88 -2.33
C ALA A 120 13.57 17.85 -2.71
N LEU A 121 13.16 18.67 -3.69
CA LEU A 121 11.79 18.74 -4.18
C LEU A 121 11.32 17.42 -4.83
N ILE A 122 12.20 16.75 -5.59
CA ILE A 122 11.88 15.45 -6.20
C ILE A 122 11.64 14.40 -5.10
N PHE A 123 12.53 14.31 -4.12
CA PHE A 123 12.39 13.34 -3.02
C PHE A 123 11.20 13.65 -2.10
N ASP A 124 10.90 14.92 -1.88
CA ASP A 124 9.70 15.38 -1.17
C ASP A 124 8.42 14.94 -1.91
N TRP A 125 8.38 15.16 -3.23
CA TRP A 125 7.26 14.69 -4.05
C TRP A 125 7.13 13.17 -4.02
N MET A 126 8.25 12.43 -4.13
CA MET A 126 8.26 10.97 -4.03
C MET A 126 7.78 10.47 -2.66
N HIS A 127 8.18 11.13 -1.58
CA HIS A 127 7.72 10.82 -0.24
C HIS A 127 6.20 10.92 -0.13
N MET A 128 5.64 12.05 -0.55
CA MET A 128 4.19 12.28 -0.53
C MET A 128 3.45 11.30 -1.44
N PHE A 129 3.97 11.06 -2.65
CA PHE A 129 3.42 10.08 -3.57
C PHE A 129 3.35 8.69 -2.94
N LEU A 130 4.44 8.24 -2.30
CA LEU A 130 4.49 6.93 -1.64
C LEU A 130 3.49 6.83 -0.49
N VAL A 131 3.36 7.87 0.35
CA VAL A 131 2.38 7.87 1.43
C VAL A 131 0.97 7.65 0.88
N ILE A 132 0.57 8.41 -0.15
CA ILE A 132 -0.76 8.27 -0.76
C ILE A 132 -0.91 6.90 -1.42
N GLN A 133 0.07 6.47 -2.21
CA GLN A 133 0.01 5.18 -2.90
C GLN A 133 -0.13 4.03 -1.91
N ILE A 134 0.64 4.04 -0.82
CA ILE A 134 0.56 3.00 0.22
C ILE A 134 -0.84 2.99 0.86
N VAL A 135 -1.42 4.15 1.14
CA VAL A 135 -2.81 4.22 1.65
C VAL A 135 -3.79 3.58 0.65
N LEU A 136 -3.69 3.92 -0.64
CA LEU A 136 -4.56 3.36 -1.67
C LEU A 136 -4.38 1.84 -1.83
N GLU A 137 -3.15 1.33 -1.81
CA GLU A 137 -2.87 -0.11 -1.86
C GLU A 137 -3.46 -0.86 -0.66
N ASN A 138 -3.40 -0.28 0.53
CA ASN A 138 -4.05 -0.86 1.71
C ASN A 138 -5.57 -0.78 1.62
N ILE A 139 -6.16 0.26 1.02
CA ILE A 139 -7.61 0.29 0.75
C ILE A 139 -8.03 -0.86 -0.18
N VAL A 140 -7.25 -1.16 -1.22
CA VAL A 140 -7.51 -2.32 -2.08
C VAL A 140 -7.42 -3.62 -1.28
N SER A 141 -6.38 -3.77 -0.45
CA SER A 141 -6.18 -4.96 0.41
C SER A 141 -7.32 -5.16 1.42
N ILE A 142 -7.76 -4.09 2.08
CA ILE A 142 -8.91 -4.05 2.99
C ILE A 142 -10.18 -4.46 2.25
N SER A 143 -10.38 -3.95 1.03
CA SER A 143 -11.55 -4.29 0.20
C SER A 143 -11.58 -5.78 -0.14
N GLU A 144 -10.42 -6.37 -0.47
CA GLU A 144 -10.31 -7.81 -0.69
C GLU A 144 -10.66 -8.62 0.57
N ASN A 145 -10.18 -8.20 1.74
CA ASN A 145 -10.46 -8.87 3.00
C ASN A 145 -11.95 -8.79 3.37
N LEU A 146 -12.57 -7.61 3.22
CA LEU A 146 -13.98 -7.39 3.49
C LEU A 146 -14.90 -8.20 2.56
N ALA A 147 -14.52 -8.36 1.29
CA ALA A 147 -15.29 -9.18 0.36
C ALA A 147 -15.41 -10.62 0.85
N VAL A 148 -14.28 -11.19 1.31
CA VAL A 148 -14.25 -12.56 1.86
C VAL A 148 -15.02 -12.67 3.17
N VAL A 149 -14.92 -11.67 4.06
CA VAL A 149 -15.71 -11.64 5.32
C VAL A 149 -17.22 -11.69 5.04
N GLN A 150 -17.66 -11.11 3.94
CA GLN A 150 -19.07 -11.15 3.51
C GLN A 150 -19.44 -12.41 2.71
N GLY A 151 -18.55 -13.40 2.61
CA GLY A 151 -18.78 -14.62 1.83
C GLY A 151 -18.77 -14.41 0.32
N LYS A 152 -18.25 -13.27 -0.16
CA LYS A 152 -18.11 -12.97 -1.59
C LYS A 152 -16.73 -13.39 -2.10
N GLU A 153 -16.59 -13.44 -3.42
CA GLU A 153 -15.27 -13.60 -4.04
C GLU A 153 -14.34 -12.45 -3.65
N LYS A 154 -13.06 -12.76 -3.43
CA LYS A 154 -12.05 -11.81 -2.96
C LYS A 154 -11.96 -10.55 -3.82
N SER A 155 -12.12 -10.67 -5.13
CA SER A 155 -12.08 -9.56 -6.09
C SER A 155 -13.34 -8.71 -6.12
N HIS A 156 -14.45 -9.14 -5.52
CA HIS A 156 -15.79 -8.57 -5.77
C HIS A 156 -15.84 -7.04 -5.63
N PHE A 157 -15.39 -6.49 -4.50
CA PHE A 157 -15.45 -5.04 -4.30
C PHE A 157 -14.48 -4.26 -5.19
N VAL A 158 -13.33 -4.85 -5.50
CA VAL A 158 -12.34 -4.23 -6.38
C VAL A 158 -12.83 -4.20 -7.82
N THR A 159 -13.50 -5.26 -8.29
CA THR A 159 -14.14 -5.30 -9.60
C THR A 159 -15.26 -4.27 -9.72
N VAL A 160 -16.11 -4.15 -8.70
CA VAL A 160 -17.17 -3.11 -8.66
C VAL A 160 -16.57 -1.70 -8.73
N LEU A 161 -15.46 -1.47 -8.02
CA LEU A 161 -14.75 -0.19 -8.09
C LEU A 161 -14.19 0.06 -9.50
N GLN A 162 -13.56 -0.95 -10.10
CA GLN A 162 -13.00 -0.88 -11.45
C GLN A 162 -14.09 -0.57 -12.50
N GLU A 163 -15.26 -1.20 -12.40
CA GLU A 163 -16.40 -0.92 -13.28
C GLU A 163 -16.88 0.53 -13.14
N LYS A 164 -16.99 1.05 -11.92
CA LYS A 164 -17.37 2.46 -11.67
C LYS A 164 -16.34 3.43 -12.24
N ILE A 165 -15.05 3.16 -12.06
CA ILE A 165 -13.98 3.97 -12.64
C ILE A 165 -14.08 3.98 -14.17
N ASN A 166 -14.25 2.80 -14.78
CA ASN A 166 -14.39 2.68 -16.23
C ASN A 166 -15.63 3.40 -16.77
N GLN A 167 -16.72 3.46 -16.01
CA GLN A 167 -17.93 4.22 -16.39
C GLN A 167 -17.70 5.73 -16.35
N LEU A 168 -16.95 6.24 -15.36
CA LEU A 168 -16.65 7.68 -15.24
C LEU A 168 -15.68 8.19 -16.31
N LEU A 169 -14.86 7.31 -16.88
CA LEU A 169 -13.87 7.63 -17.90
C LEU A 169 -14.38 7.42 -19.34
N ARG A 170 -15.62 6.96 -19.52
CA ARG A 170 -16.32 6.87 -20.81
C ARG A 170 -17.19 8.10 -21.02
#